data_AF-A0A9P1CTV9-F1
#
_entry.id   AF-A0A9P1CTV9-F1
#
_cell.length_a   1.000
_cell.length_b   1.000
_cell.length_c   1.000
_cell.angle_alpha   90.00
_cell.angle_beta   90.00
_cell.angle_gamma   90.00
#
_symmetry.space_group_name_H-M   'P 1'
#
loop_
_entity.id
_entity.type
_entity.pdbx_description
1 polymer ?
#
loop_
_entity_poly.entity_id
_entity_poly.type
_entity_poly.pdbx_seq_one_letter_code
_entity_poly.pdbx_strand_id
1 'polypeptide(L)'
;MCSSAAVTRPTWSEKQKSQFSGAADIPIVRLNPGGLLDEKRATEKLLRQSGASYTVARPTGLKDDWPTGRPLLSQGDVAVGRTSRQDLANFLVRLLDEPKATGKTFEVLTVPGYPKPLEYGEVLDRLRPDAVGPVATAWSRVRSWFGGQQAATYGVLQQLLPGEEQNSAGLAMGQTYEQYDKKEEGRLGPRGAERVPETLGSS
;
A
#
# COMPACT_ATOMS: atom_id res chain seq x y z
N MET A 1 -7.05 11.67 -2.44
CA MET A 1 -6.97 10.60 -3.46
C MET A 1 -6.83 9.26 -2.76
N CYS A 2 -7.70 8.29 -3.12
CA CYS A 2 -7.51 6.89 -2.75
C CYS A 2 -6.72 6.20 -3.88
N SER A 3 -5.49 5.78 -3.58
CA SER A 3 -4.58 5.13 -4.53
C SER A 3 -4.50 3.63 -4.21
N SER A 4 -3.31 3.05 -4.18
CA SER A 4 -3.05 1.68 -3.75
C SER A 4 -1.70 1.62 -3.06
N ALA A 5 -1.57 0.78 -2.04
CA ALA A 5 -0.25 0.38 -1.58
C ALA A 5 0.48 -0.33 -2.74
N ALA A 6 1.79 -0.38 -2.63
CA ALA A 6 2.67 -1.08 -3.56
C ALA A 6 2.95 -0.41 -4.92
N VAL A 7 2.46 0.81 -5.15
CA VAL A 7 2.60 1.50 -6.45
C VAL A 7 4.06 1.76 -6.87
N THR A 8 5.03 1.65 -5.96
CA THR A 8 6.46 1.78 -6.28
C THR A 8 7.19 0.44 -6.36
N ARG A 9 6.60 -0.63 -5.84
CA ARG A 9 7.23 -1.96 -5.72
C ARG A 9 7.60 -2.61 -7.05
N PRO A 10 6.82 -2.45 -8.15
CA PRO A 10 7.24 -2.97 -9.46
C PRO A 10 8.60 -2.43 -9.92
N THR A 11 8.97 -1.22 -9.47
CA THR A 11 10.22 -0.55 -9.85
C THR A 11 11.36 -0.74 -8.85
N TRP A 12 11.17 -1.58 -7.82
CA TRP A 12 12.22 -1.89 -6.86
C TRP A 12 13.39 -2.65 -7.50
N SER A 13 14.60 -2.38 -7.00
CA SER A 13 15.79 -3.16 -7.36
C SER A 13 15.70 -4.59 -6.83
N GLU A 14 16.45 -5.53 -7.42
CA GLU A 14 16.51 -6.92 -6.95
C GLU A 14 16.94 -7.04 -5.49
N LYS A 15 17.83 -6.15 -5.03
CA LYS A 15 18.21 -6.07 -3.62
C LYS A 15 17.04 -5.70 -2.71
N GLN A 16 16.19 -4.77 -3.12
CA GLN A 16 15.00 -4.39 -2.35
C GLN A 16 13.95 -5.50 -2.36
N LYS A 17 13.74 -6.15 -3.52
CA LYS A 17 12.83 -7.29 -3.63
C LYS A 17 13.25 -8.44 -2.74
N SER A 18 14.55 -8.77 -2.69
CA SER A 18 15.05 -9.82 -1.79
C SER A 18 14.96 -9.42 -0.31
N GLN A 19 15.21 -8.15 0.01
CA GLN A 19 15.10 -7.64 1.38
C GLN A 19 13.65 -7.59 1.88
N PHE A 20 12.68 -7.33 0.99
CA PHE A 20 11.27 -7.14 1.30
C PHE A 20 10.38 -8.14 0.53
N SER A 21 10.78 -9.41 0.50
CA SER A 21 10.15 -10.45 -0.32
C SER A 21 8.64 -10.55 -0.11
N GLY A 22 8.16 -10.53 1.13
CA GLY A 22 6.71 -10.56 1.44
C GLY A 22 5.92 -9.37 0.88
N ALA A 23 6.56 -8.22 0.64
CA ALA A 23 5.94 -7.08 -0.03
C ALA A 23 6.07 -7.12 -1.56
N ALA A 24 7.15 -7.73 -2.08
CA ALA A 24 7.46 -7.82 -3.50
C ALA A 24 6.73 -8.97 -4.21
N ASP A 25 6.50 -10.10 -3.53
CA ASP A 25 5.94 -11.31 -4.11
C ASP A 25 4.41 -11.30 -4.24
N ILE A 26 3.75 -10.23 -3.77
CA ILE A 26 2.31 -10.05 -3.91
C ILE A 26 1.93 -10.07 -5.39
N PRO A 27 0.91 -10.83 -5.82
CA PRO A 27 0.61 -11.04 -7.24
C PRO A 27 0.43 -9.75 -8.05
N ILE A 28 -0.25 -8.75 -7.49
CA ILE A 28 -0.46 -7.47 -8.18
C ILE A 28 0.85 -6.72 -8.41
N VAL A 29 1.85 -6.92 -7.55
CA VAL A 29 3.18 -6.32 -7.65
C VAL A 29 4.04 -7.07 -8.66
N ARG A 30 4.06 -8.41 -8.56
CA ARG A 30 4.85 -9.27 -9.44
C ARG A 30 4.36 -9.22 -10.88
N LEU A 31 3.06 -9.18 -11.09
CA LEU A 31 2.44 -9.28 -12.42
C LEU A 31 2.03 -7.94 -13.02
N ASN A 32 1.67 -6.95 -12.20
CA ASN A 32 1.32 -5.58 -12.60
C ASN A 32 0.55 -5.50 -13.96
N PRO A 33 -0.62 -6.17 -14.06
CA PRO A 33 -1.35 -6.32 -15.32
C PRO A 33 -1.65 -4.96 -15.94
N GLY A 34 -1.31 -4.79 -17.22
CA GLY A 34 -1.50 -3.55 -17.96
C GLY A 34 -0.87 -2.31 -17.32
N GLY A 35 0.17 -2.47 -16.49
CA GLY A 35 0.86 -1.34 -15.85
C GLY A 35 0.02 -0.60 -14.80
N LEU A 36 -1.01 -1.24 -14.22
CA LEU A 36 -1.96 -0.60 -13.30
C LEU A 36 -1.30 0.21 -12.18
N LEU A 37 -0.25 -0.35 -11.55
CA LEU A 37 0.44 0.31 -10.45
C LEU A 37 1.29 1.49 -10.93
N ASP A 38 1.81 1.43 -12.16
CA ASP A 38 2.56 2.54 -12.77
C ASP A 38 1.64 3.71 -13.10
N GLU A 39 0.45 3.45 -13.63
CA GLU A 39 -0.57 4.48 -13.90
C GLU A 39 -1.03 5.17 -12.61
N LYS A 40 -1.26 4.41 -11.53
CA LYS A 40 -1.55 4.98 -10.22
C LYS A 40 -0.39 5.84 -9.71
N ARG A 41 0.84 5.36 -9.84
CA ARG A 41 2.04 6.12 -9.44
C ARG A 41 2.20 7.41 -10.26
N ALA A 42 1.95 7.37 -11.56
CA ALA A 42 1.99 8.53 -12.45
C ALA A 42 0.91 9.56 -12.06
N THR A 43 -0.31 9.08 -11.80
CA THR A 43 -1.43 9.92 -11.33
C THR A 43 -1.09 10.60 -10.00
N GLU A 44 -0.50 9.89 -9.05
CA GLU A 44 -0.06 10.50 -7.80
C GLU A 44 1.02 11.57 -8.02
N LYS A 45 1.95 11.37 -8.96
CA LYS A 45 2.97 12.38 -9.30
C LYS A 45 2.32 13.64 -9.87
N LEU A 46 1.36 13.49 -10.79
CA LEU A 46 0.62 14.61 -11.36
C LEU A 46 -0.18 15.36 -10.29
N LEU A 47 -0.83 14.65 -9.37
CA LEU A 47 -1.55 15.26 -8.25
C LEU A 47 -0.61 16.12 -7.38
N ARG A 48 0.58 15.60 -7.03
CA ARG A 48 1.58 16.37 -6.26
C ARG A 48 2.07 17.62 -6.99
N GLN A 49 2.10 17.59 -8.33
CA GLN A 49 2.54 18.70 -9.18
C GLN A 49 1.42 19.70 -9.52
N SER A 50 0.16 19.34 -9.26
CA SER A 50 -1.01 20.15 -9.65
C SER A 50 -1.13 21.48 -8.91
N GLY A 51 -0.44 21.66 -7.78
CA GLY A 51 -0.58 22.83 -6.91
C GLY A 51 -1.83 22.81 -6.01
N ALA A 52 -2.74 21.84 -6.18
CA ALA A 52 -3.89 21.67 -5.29
C ALA A 52 -3.47 21.10 -3.93
N SER A 53 -4.23 21.41 -2.88
CA SER A 53 -4.13 20.68 -1.61
C SER A 53 -4.54 19.22 -1.82
N TYR A 54 -3.73 18.28 -1.34
CA TYR A 54 -3.97 16.86 -1.55
C TYR A 54 -3.60 16.03 -0.33
N THR A 55 -4.17 14.82 -0.27
CA THR A 55 -3.75 13.72 0.59
C THR A 55 -3.82 12.45 -0.26
N VAL A 56 -2.80 11.58 -0.20
CA VAL A 56 -2.82 10.28 -0.89
C VAL A 56 -2.83 9.15 0.13
N ALA A 57 -3.99 8.51 0.27
CA ALA A 57 -4.13 7.30 1.06
C ALA A 57 -3.98 6.07 0.16
N ARG A 58 -3.07 5.17 0.53
CA ARG A 58 -2.74 3.94 -0.21
C ARG A 58 -3.21 2.71 0.58
N PRO A 59 -4.45 2.25 0.39
CA PRO A 59 -4.92 1.06 1.09
C PRO A 59 -4.12 -0.17 0.68
N THR A 60 -3.90 -1.06 1.65
CA THR A 60 -3.45 -2.44 1.42
C THR A 60 -4.60 -3.30 0.86
N GLY A 61 -4.49 -4.63 0.89
CA GLY A 61 -5.47 -5.51 0.25
C GLY A 61 -6.90 -5.29 0.75
N LEU A 62 -7.83 -4.98 -0.15
CA LEU A 62 -9.23 -4.79 0.20
C LEU A 62 -9.94 -6.13 0.38
N LYS A 63 -10.63 -6.31 1.50
CA LYS A 63 -11.43 -7.49 1.80
C LYS A 63 -12.69 -7.11 2.59
N ASP A 64 -13.86 -7.39 2.05
CA ASP A 64 -15.14 -6.85 2.57
C ASP A 64 -15.47 -7.35 3.98
N ASP A 65 -15.20 -8.62 4.26
CA ASP A 65 -15.39 -9.28 5.55
C ASP A 65 -14.15 -9.19 6.46
N TRP A 66 -13.18 -8.33 6.14
CA TRP A 66 -12.06 -8.08 7.05
C TRP A 66 -12.57 -7.44 8.34
N PRO A 67 -12.21 -7.97 9.53
CA PRO A 67 -12.72 -7.43 10.78
C PRO A 67 -12.38 -5.95 10.95
N THR A 68 -13.35 -5.20 11.47
CA THR A 68 -13.14 -3.77 11.74
C THR A 68 -12.08 -3.58 12.81
N GLY A 69 -11.30 -2.51 12.70
CA GLY A 69 -10.24 -2.25 13.66
C GLY A 69 -9.61 -0.88 13.50
N ARG A 70 -8.46 -0.70 14.15
CA ARG A 70 -7.69 0.55 14.08
C ARG A 70 -6.96 0.65 12.73
N PRO A 71 -7.13 1.75 11.98
CA PRO A 71 -6.25 2.06 10.87
C PRO A 71 -4.82 2.32 11.36
N LEU A 72 -3.84 1.68 10.73
CA LEU A 72 -2.42 1.90 10.94
C LEU A 72 -1.85 2.53 9.68
N LEU A 73 -1.14 3.65 9.86
CA LEU A 73 -0.55 4.43 8.79
C LEU A 73 0.95 4.17 8.68
N SER A 74 1.45 3.96 7.47
CA SER A 74 2.88 3.72 7.21
C SER A 74 3.41 4.53 6.04
N GLN A 75 4.73 4.70 5.96
CA GLN A 75 5.42 5.30 4.83
C GLN A 75 6.63 4.45 4.44
N GLY A 76 6.86 4.34 3.13
CA GLY A 76 7.96 3.53 2.58
C GLY A 76 7.49 2.58 1.47
N ASP A 77 6.17 2.45 1.30
CA ASP A 77 5.57 1.55 0.33
C ASP A 77 5.88 0.07 0.63
N VAL A 78 6.00 -0.28 1.92
CA VAL A 78 6.39 -1.61 2.42
C VAL A 78 5.27 -2.31 3.18
N ALA A 79 4.12 -1.65 3.37
CA ALA A 79 3.04 -2.19 4.17
C ALA A 79 2.33 -3.35 3.45
N VAL A 80 2.28 -4.49 4.12
CA VAL A 80 1.47 -5.63 3.73
C VAL A 80 0.34 -5.76 4.76
N GLY A 81 -0.83 -6.18 4.33
CA GLY A 81 -1.98 -6.31 5.21
C GLY A 81 -3.30 -6.20 4.47
N ARG A 82 -4.37 -6.03 5.24
CA ARG A 82 -5.72 -5.86 4.71
C ARG A 82 -6.49 -4.74 5.39
N THR A 83 -7.52 -4.26 4.72
CA THR A 83 -8.51 -3.35 5.26
C THR A 83 -9.86 -3.62 4.60
N SER A 84 -10.96 -3.42 5.32
CA SER A 84 -12.29 -3.52 4.72
C SER A 84 -12.66 -2.24 3.97
N ARG A 85 -13.49 -2.36 2.94
CA ARG A 85 -13.98 -1.18 2.20
C ARG A 85 -14.73 -0.22 3.12
N GLN A 86 -15.46 -0.75 4.10
CA GLN A 86 -16.17 0.05 5.09
C GLN A 86 -15.23 0.83 6.00
N ASP A 87 -14.19 0.20 6.56
CA ASP A 87 -13.21 0.88 7.40
C ASP A 87 -12.43 1.94 6.63
N LEU A 88 -12.01 1.59 5.41
CA LEU A 88 -11.32 2.54 4.54
C LEU A 88 -12.22 3.74 4.21
N ALA A 89 -13.48 3.53 3.83
CA ALA A 89 -14.41 4.61 3.52
C ALA A 89 -14.59 5.55 4.72
N ASN A 90 -14.83 5.00 5.92
CA ASN A 90 -14.93 5.77 7.15
C ASN A 90 -13.67 6.59 7.43
N PHE A 91 -12.50 5.98 7.25
CA PHE A 91 -11.22 6.64 7.44
C PHE A 91 -11.00 7.76 6.41
N LEU A 92 -11.31 7.52 5.13
CA LEU A 92 -11.21 8.53 4.07
C LEU A 92 -12.13 9.74 4.30
N VAL A 93 -13.35 9.52 4.78
CA VAL A 93 -14.26 10.60 5.16
C VAL A 93 -13.67 11.43 6.29
N ARG A 94 -13.11 10.79 7.33
CA ARG A 94 -12.44 11.49 8.44
C ARG A 94 -11.24 12.33 8.01
N LEU A 95 -10.52 11.91 6.97
CA LEU A 95 -9.39 12.69 6.44
C LEU A 95 -9.81 14.02 5.79
N LEU A 96 -11.07 14.18 5.39
CA LEU A 96 -11.56 15.43 4.81
C LEU A 96 -11.51 16.59 5.82
N ASP A 97 -11.69 16.28 7.10
CA ASP A 97 -11.70 17.25 8.21
C ASP A 97 -10.34 17.35 8.93
N GLU A 98 -9.27 16.77 8.38
CA GLU A 98 -7.98 16.66 9.05
C GLU A 98 -6.86 17.40 8.28
N PRO A 99 -6.62 18.68 8.61
CA PRO A 99 -5.61 19.50 7.94
C PRO A 99 -4.22 18.89 7.97
N LYS A 100 -3.88 18.11 9.02
CA LYS A 100 -2.56 17.49 9.16
C LYS A 100 -2.28 16.43 8.11
N ALA A 101 -3.31 15.90 7.44
CA ALA A 101 -3.14 14.97 6.33
C ALA A 101 -2.63 15.65 5.05
N THR A 102 -2.74 16.98 4.94
CA THR A 102 -2.40 17.74 3.73
C THR A 102 -0.94 17.56 3.33
N GLY A 103 -0.74 17.34 2.04
CA GLY A 103 0.57 17.16 1.41
C GLY A 103 1.24 15.85 1.79
N LYS A 104 0.51 14.83 2.26
CA LYS A 104 1.10 13.56 2.70
C LYS A 104 0.62 12.37 1.88
N THR A 105 1.55 11.43 1.65
CA THR A 105 1.26 10.09 1.15
C THR A 105 1.58 9.04 2.21
N PHE A 106 0.66 8.10 2.41
CA PHE A 106 0.84 7.00 3.36
C PHE A 106 0.03 5.76 3.00
N GLU A 107 0.50 4.61 3.44
CA GLU A 107 -0.18 3.31 3.34
C GLU A 107 -1.16 3.12 4.50
N VAL A 108 -2.26 2.41 4.25
CA VAL A 108 -3.31 2.14 5.25
C VAL A 108 -3.58 0.63 5.31
N LEU A 109 -3.46 0.06 6.51
CA LEU A 109 -3.97 -1.26 6.86
C LEU A 109 -4.81 -1.18 8.13
N THR A 110 -5.65 -2.18 8.36
CA THR A 110 -6.46 -2.29 9.58
C THR A 110 -5.90 -3.38 10.47
N VAL A 111 -5.74 -3.07 11.77
CA VAL A 111 -5.42 -4.05 12.81
C VAL A 111 -6.72 -4.38 13.57
N PRO A 112 -7.30 -5.58 13.37
CA PRO A 112 -8.47 -6.05 14.11
C PRO A 112 -8.27 -6.06 15.62
N GLY A 113 -9.36 -5.91 16.37
CA GLY A 113 -9.34 -6.03 17.84
C GLY A 113 -8.71 -4.85 18.59
N TYR A 114 -8.08 -3.90 17.88
CA TYR A 114 -7.59 -2.65 18.47
C TYR A 114 -8.62 -1.52 18.29
N PRO A 115 -8.90 -0.74 19.35
CA PRO A 115 -9.91 0.31 19.28
C PRO A 115 -9.48 1.42 18.33
N LYS A 116 -10.42 1.91 17.50
CA LYS A 116 -10.18 3.06 16.62
C LYS A 116 -9.83 4.30 17.46
N PRO A 117 -8.84 5.10 17.06
CA PRO A 117 -8.57 6.35 17.76
C PRO A 117 -9.74 7.32 17.55
N LEU A 118 -9.95 8.22 18.50
CA LEU A 118 -10.95 9.28 18.36
C LEU A 118 -10.54 10.26 17.26
N GLU A 119 -9.25 10.57 17.19
CA GLU A 119 -8.65 11.51 16.24
C GLU A 119 -7.40 10.89 15.58
N TYR A 120 -7.15 11.23 14.31
CA TYR A 120 -5.98 10.74 13.57
C TYR A 120 -4.82 11.76 13.53
N GLY A 121 -5.08 13.00 13.98
CA GLY A 121 -4.17 14.12 13.83
C GLY A 121 -2.77 13.89 14.37
N GLU A 122 -2.58 13.28 15.53
CA GLU A 122 -1.23 13.02 16.06
C GLU A 122 -0.40 12.07 15.19
N VAL A 123 -1.04 11.02 14.67
CA VAL A 123 -0.34 10.05 13.81
C VAL A 123 0.00 10.71 12.49
N LEU A 124 -0.93 11.48 11.91
CA LEU A 124 -0.74 12.19 10.66
C LEU A 124 0.32 13.28 10.75
N ASP A 125 0.41 13.98 11.89
CA ASP A 125 1.44 15.01 12.14
C ASP A 125 2.86 14.42 12.10
N ARG A 126 3.01 13.18 12.60
CA ARG A 126 4.30 12.46 12.61
C ARG A 126 4.69 11.92 11.22
N LEU A 127 3.78 11.89 10.26
CA LEU A 127 4.09 11.47 8.90
C LEU A 127 4.87 12.55 8.16
N ARG A 128 5.82 12.12 7.33
CA ARG A 128 6.56 13.06 6.51
C ARG A 128 5.65 13.64 5.42
N PRO A 129 5.68 14.96 5.20
CA PRO A 129 5.09 15.53 3.99
C PRO A 129 5.84 15.02 2.76
N ASP A 130 5.11 14.97 1.65
CA ASP A 130 5.69 14.70 0.34
C ASP A 130 6.59 15.87 -0.07
N ALA A 131 7.70 15.58 -0.75
CA ALA A 131 8.59 16.62 -1.25
C ALA A 131 7.91 17.39 -2.38
N VAL A 132 7.80 18.72 -2.24
CA VAL A 132 7.27 19.62 -3.25
C VAL A 132 8.45 20.33 -3.95
N GLY A 133 8.65 20.10 -5.25
CA GLY A 133 9.60 20.87 -6.08
C GLY A 133 11.09 20.47 -6.01
N PRO A 134 11.98 21.19 -6.75
CA PRO A 134 13.37 20.77 -7.07
C PRO A 134 14.32 20.73 -5.87
N VAL A 135 13.84 21.11 -4.69
CA VAL A 135 14.60 21.11 -3.45
C VAL A 135 14.50 19.72 -2.81
N ALA A 136 14.98 18.71 -3.55
CA ALA A 136 15.64 17.58 -2.91
C ALA A 136 16.95 18.14 -2.33
N THR A 137 16.84 18.91 -1.24
CA THR A 137 17.97 19.48 -0.50
C THR A 137 18.97 18.36 -0.27
N ALA A 138 20.27 18.69 -0.29
CA ALA A 138 21.34 17.72 -0.01
C ALA A 138 21.05 16.81 1.22
N TRP A 139 20.28 17.31 2.20
CA TRP A 139 19.72 16.58 3.33
C TRP A 139 18.83 15.38 3.00
N SER A 140 18.00 15.44 1.95
CA SER A 140 17.20 14.30 1.46
C SER A 140 18.10 13.15 0.97
N ARG A 141 19.20 13.48 0.28
CA ARG A 141 20.20 12.51 -0.20
C ARG A 141 21.00 11.91 0.97
N VAL A 142 21.39 12.73 1.95
CA VAL A 142 22.03 12.27 3.19
C VAL A 142 21.11 11.36 3.99
N ARG A 143 19.81 11.68 4.09
CA ARG A 143 18.84 10.86 4.82
C ARG A 143 18.52 9.53 4.12
N SER A 144 18.54 9.51 2.78
CA SER A 144 18.47 8.27 1.99
C SER A 144 19.68 7.36 2.23
N TRP A 145 20.83 7.91 2.61
CA TRP A 145 22.05 7.15 2.93
C TRP A 145 21.88 6.33 4.21
N PHE A 146 21.05 6.78 5.15
CA PHE A 146 20.66 6.04 6.35
C PHE A 146 19.50 5.07 6.10
N GLY A 147 19.54 4.30 5.00
CA GLY A 147 18.47 3.44 4.47
C GLY A 147 17.87 2.34 5.38
N GLY A 148 18.08 2.39 6.69
CA GLY A 148 17.53 1.45 7.68
C GLY A 148 16.07 1.69 8.08
N GLN A 149 15.49 2.87 7.82
CA GLN A 149 14.14 3.18 8.31
C GLN A 149 13.04 2.34 7.64
N GLN A 150 13.18 2.03 6.35
CA GLN A 150 12.24 1.15 5.64
C GLN A 150 12.31 -0.29 6.16
N ALA A 151 13.52 -0.79 6.45
CA ALA A 151 13.72 -2.12 7.02
C ALA A 151 13.13 -2.26 8.43
N ALA A 152 13.34 -1.26 9.30
CA ALA A 152 12.72 -1.24 10.62
C ALA A 152 11.18 -1.18 10.53
N THR A 153 10.65 -0.31 9.65
CA THR A 153 9.19 -0.21 9.43
C THR A 153 8.62 -1.52 8.92
N TYR A 154 9.26 -2.13 7.92
CA TYR A 154 8.86 -3.43 7.39
C TYR A 154 8.89 -4.51 8.48
N GLY A 155 9.97 -4.61 9.26
CA GLY A 155 10.10 -5.59 10.33
C GLY A 155 9.03 -5.48 11.42
N VAL A 156 8.60 -4.26 11.76
CA VAL A 156 7.47 -4.04 12.69
C VAL A 156 6.14 -4.43 12.05
N LEU A 157 5.90 -4.02 10.80
CA LEU A 157 4.64 -4.35 10.11
C LEU A 157 4.47 -5.85 9.87
N GLN A 158 5.57 -6.58 9.60
CA GLN A 158 5.53 -8.04 9.46
C GLN A 158 5.08 -8.74 10.74
N GLN A 159 5.35 -8.18 11.92
CA GLN A 159 4.87 -8.73 13.20
C GLN A 159 3.37 -8.51 13.42
N LEU A 160 2.74 -7.63 12.65
CA LEU A 160 1.30 -7.35 12.72
C LEU A 160 0.50 -8.21 11.75
N LEU A 161 1.16 -8.92 10.82
CA LEU A 161 0.50 -9.88 9.96
C LEU A 161 0.16 -11.13 10.80
N PRO A 162 -1.09 -11.63 10.80
CA PRO A 162 -1.48 -12.90 11.44
C PRO A 162 -0.93 -14.13 10.69
N GLY A 163 0.34 -14.12 10.28
CA GLY A 163 1.00 -15.23 9.60
C GLY A 163 0.31 -15.64 8.29
N GLU A 164 -0.04 -16.93 8.17
CA GLU A 164 -0.63 -17.52 6.96
C GLU A 164 -1.94 -16.83 6.54
N GLU A 165 -2.74 -16.33 7.49
CA GLU A 165 -4.02 -15.67 7.21
C GLU A 165 -3.89 -14.36 6.41
N GLN A 166 -2.70 -13.74 6.37
CA GLN A 166 -2.40 -12.56 5.54
C GLN A 166 -1.26 -12.79 4.54
N ASN A 167 -0.91 -14.05 4.23
CA ASN A 167 0.16 -14.39 3.29
C ASN A 167 -0.24 -14.09 1.83
N SER A 168 -0.12 -12.82 1.44
CA SER A 168 -0.46 -12.33 0.08
C SER A 168 0.49 -12.83 -1.00
N ALA A 169 1.72 -13.24 -0.64
CA ALA A 169 2.70 -13.80 -1.56
C ALA A 169 2.31 -15.20 -2.07
N GLY A 170 1.41 -15.91 -1.38
CA GLY A 170 0.93 -17.24 -1.75
C GLY A 170 -0.06 -17.26 -2.92
N LEU A 171 -0.77 -16.15 -3.14
CA LEU A 171 -1.91 -16.06 -4.06
C LEU A 171 -1.49 -16.10 -5.55
N ALA A 172 -2.43 -16.50 -6.40
CA ALA A 172 -2.42 -16.23 -7.83
C ALA A 172 -3.16 -14.91 -8.14
N MET A 173 -2.95 -14.34 -9.33
CA MET A 173 -3.61 -13.08 -9.67
C MET A 173 -5.14 -13.22 -9.80
N GLY A 174 -5.86 -12.30 -9.15
CA GLY A 174 -7.32 -12.32 -9.09
C GLY A 174 -7.88 -13.48 -8.26
N GLN A 175 -7.04 -14.19 -7.53
CA GLN A 175 -7.44 -15.16 -6.52
C GLN A 175 -7.73 -14.42 -5.21
N THR A 176 -8.90 -14.66 -4.66
CA THR A 176 -9.21 -14.31 -3.27
C THR A 176 -8.54 -15.30 -2.32
N TYR A 177 -8.45 -14.96 -1.04
CA TYR A 177 -7.89 -15.92 -0.08
C TYR A 177 -8.85 -17.05 0.20
N GLU A 178 -10.16 -16.81 0.17
CA GLU A 178 -11.18 -17.84 0.26
C GLU A 178 -11.00 -18.91 -0.83
N GLN A 179 -10.65 -18.48 -2.04
CA GLN A 179 -10.30 -19.36 -3.14
C GLN A 179 -8.98 -20.10 -2.86
N TYR A 180 -7.96 -19.40 -2.37
CA TYR A 180 -6.68 -20.01 -2.03
C TYR A 180 -6.79 -21.08 -0.94
N ASP A 181 -7.52 -20.79 0.13
CA ASP A 181 -7.79 -21.71 1.24
C ASP A 181 -8.59 -22.94 0.77
N LYS A 182 -9.46 -22.76 -0.23
CA LYS A 182 -10.21 -23.83 -0.90
C LYS A 182 -9.44 -24.52 -2.04
N LYS A 183 -8.20 -24.11 -2.34
CA LYS A 183 -7.39 -24.55 -3.49
C LYS A 183 -8.05 -24.33 -4.87
N GLU A 184 -8.94 -23.35 -4.96
CA GLU A 184 -9.56 -22.90 -6.22
C GLU A 184 -8.59 -22.01 -7.00
N GLU A 185 -8.61 -22.04 -8.34
CA GLU A 185 -7.69 -21.24 -9.15
C GLU A 185 -8.04 -19.75 -9.16
N GLY A 186 -7.02 -18.89 -9.29
CA GLY A 186 -7.20 -17.46 -9.47
C GLY A 186 -7.81 -17.12 -10.83
N ARG A 187 -8.39 -15.92 -10.95
CA ARG A 187 -9.01 -15.44 -12.21
C ARG A 187 -8.10 -15.56 -13.43
N LEU A 188 -6.78 -15.47 -13.25
CA LEU A 188 -5.79 -15.55 -14.33
C LEU A 188 -5.08 -16.92 -14.43
N GLY A 189 -5.54 -17.94 -13.70
CA GLY A 189 -4.91 -19.26 -13.64
C GLY A 189 -4.06 -19.49 -12.38
N PRO A 190 -3.36 -20.63 -12.30
CA PRO A 190 -2.57 -21.00 -11.12
C PRO A 190 -1.27 -20.18 -11.02
N ARG A 191 -0.75 -20.08 -9.80
CA ARG A 191 0.47 -19.31 -9.52
C ARG A 191 1.66 -19.82 -10.35
N GLY A 192 2.34 -18.90 -11.03
CA GLY A 192 3.49 -19.20 -11.90
C GLY A 192 3.12 -19.50 -13.36
N ALA A 193 1.84 -19.69 -13.67
CA ALA A 193 1.32 -19.88 -15.03
C ALA A 193 0.18 -18.89 -15.35
N GLU A 194 0.18 -17.72 -14.69
CA GLU A 194 -0.88 -16.73 -14.86
C GLU A 194 -0.88 -16.09 -16.26
N ARG A 195 -2.04 -16.01 -16.90
CA ARG A 195 -2.23 -15.33 -18.20
C ARG A 195 -2.52 -13.85 -17.98
N VAL A 196 -1.47 -13.04 -17.94
CA VAL A 196 -1.57 -11.59 -17.66
C VAL A 196 -2.02 -10.83 -18.92
N PRO A 197 -3.13 -10.07 -18.87
CA PRO A 197 -3.53 -9.21 -19.99
C PRO A 197 -2.50 -8.11 -20.27
N GLU A 198 -2.17 -7.87 -21.54
CA GLU A 198 -1.28 -6.78 -21.96
C GLU A 198 -1.91 -5.39 -21.74
N THR A 199 -3.24 -5.32 -21.76
CA THR A 199 -4.03 -4.12 -21.44
C THR A 199 -5.12 -4.48 -20.45
N LEU A 200 -5.46 -3.57 -19.53
CA LEU A 200 -6.69 -3.68 -18.74
C LEU A 200 -7.85 -3.45 -19.70
N GLY A 201 -8.33 -4.53 -20.34
CA GLY A 201 -9.30 -4.47 -21.42
C GLY A 201 -10.47 -3.53 -21.14
N SER A 202 -10.81 -2.72 -22.14
CA SER A 202 -12.08 -2.03 -22.28
C SER A 202 -13.23 -3.01 -22.05
N SER A 203 -14.11 -2.62 -21.12
CA SER A 203 -15.47 -3.12 -20.84
C SER A 203 -15.98 -4.25 -21.73
#